data_AF-A0A6C0CCU5-F1
#
_entry.id   AF-A0A6C0CCU5-F1
#
_cell.length_a   1.000
_cell.length_b   1.000
_cell.length_c   1.000
_cell.angle_alpha   90.00
_cell.angle_beta   90.00
_cell.angle_gamma   90.00
#
_symmetry.space_group_name_H-M   'P 1'
#
loop_
_entity.id
_entity.type
_entity.pdbx_description
1 polymer ?
#
loop_
_entity_poly.entity_id
_entity_poly.type
_entity_poly.pdbx_seq_one_letter_code
_entity_poly.pdbx_strand_id
1 'polypeptide(L)' 'MLFYIKCPSCSRFISQNLDKYFADLNNIRDDPSLSKTEKEEKSSKLLDKYGFTMICCRIRILGLIPYHEVINT' A
#
# COMPACT_ATOMS: atom_id res chain seq x y z
N MET A 1 -9.37 0.07 11.62
CA MET A 1 -10.24 0.57 10.53
C MET A 1 -10.47 -0.59 9.58
N LEU A 2 -11.73 -0.97 9.30
CA LEU A 2 -12.03 -2.05 8.37
C LEU A 2 -11.43 -1.76 6.99
N PHE A 3 -10.80 -2.77 6.39
CA PHE A 3 -10.32 -2.72 5.02
C PHE A 3 -11.47 -2.40 4.07
N TYR A 4 -11.34 -1.33 3.30
CA TYR A 4 -12.31 -1.00 2.26
C TYR A 4 -12.16 -2.00 1.12
N ILE A 5 -13.15 -2.87 0.91
CA ILE A 5 -13.15 -3.79 -0.23
C ILE A 5 -13.12 -2.99 -1.55
N LYS A 6 -13.89 -1.89 -1.59
CA LYS A 6 -13.96 -0.90 -2.68
C LYS A 6 -13.68 0.50 -2.18
N CYS A 7 -13.07 1.33 -3.02
CA CYS A 7 -12.90 2.76 -2.76
C CYS A 7 -14.27 3.47 -2.74
N PRO A 8 -14.68 4.11 -1.63
CA PRO A 8 -15.98 4.78 -1.55
C PRO A 8 -16.12 6.00 -2.46
N SER A 9 -15.02 6.57 -2.96
CA SER A 9 -15.08 7.72 -3.88
C SER A 9 -15.24 7.32 -5.36
N CYS A 10 -14.67 6.19 -5.78
CA CYS A 10 -14.66 5.81 -7.22
C CYS A 10 -15.17 4.38 -7.48
N SER A 11 -15.63 3.69 -6.45
CA SER A 11 -16.19 2.32 -6.49
C SER A 11 -15.25 1.23 -7.02
N ARG A 12 -13.98 1.54 -7.30
CA ARG A 12 -12.97 0.56 -7.71
C ARG A 12 -12.64 -0.41 -6.57
N PHE A 13 -12.40 -1.67 -6.91
CA PHE A 13 -11.88 -2.65 -5.96
C PHE A 13 -10.43 -2.29 -5.60
N ILE A 14 -10.14 -2.17 -4.30
CA ILE A 14 -8.80 -1.84 -3.80
C ILE A 14 -8.21 -2.93 -2.90
N SER A 15 -9.03 -3.88 -2.46
CA SER A 15 -8.63 -4.97 -1.56
C SER A 15 -7.92 -6.14 -2.26
N GLN A 16 -8.15 -6.35 -3.56
CA GLN A 16 -7.72 -7.58 -4.26
C GLN A 16 -6.21 -7.88 -4.18
N ASN A 17 -5.37 -6.86 -4.21
CA ASN A 17 -3.91 -7.01 -4.22
C ASN A 17 -3.25 -6.31 -3.04
N LEU A 18 -4.02 -6.02 -1.99
CA LEU A 18 -3.58 -5.14 -0.92
C LEU A 18 -2.49 -5.80 -0.06
N ASP A 19 -2.64 -7.09 0.26
CA ASP A 19 -1.65 -7.83 1.04
C ASP A 19 -0.32 -7.95 0.28
N LYS A 20 -0.39 -8.21 -1.04
CA LYS A 20 0.79 -8.26 -1.91
C LYS A 20 1.50 -6.91 -2.00
N TYR A 21 0.73 -5.82 -2.06
CA TYR A 21 1.28 -4.47 -2.02
C TYR A 21 2.05 -4.22 -0.71
N PHE A 22 1.49 -4.59 0.44
CA PHE A 22 2.18 -4.40 1.73
C PHE A 22 3.42 -5.28 1.86
N ALA A 23 3.37 -6.53 1.40
CA ALA A 23 4.53 -7.41 1.37
C ALA A 23 5.67 -6.81 0.52
N ASP A 24 5.36 -6.38 -0.71
CA ASP A 24 6.34 -5.72 -1.59
C ASP A 24 6.89 -4.42 -0.98
N LEU A 25 6.03 -3.64 -0.32
CA LEU A 25 6.42 -2.38 0.31
C LEU A 25 7.38 -2.63 1.48
N ASN A 26 7.12 -3.63 2.31
CA ASN A 26 8.01 -4.02 3.40
C ASN A 26 9.34 -4.54 2.86
N ASN A 27 9.33 -5.35 1.80
CA ASN A 27 10.57 -5.79 1.14
C ASN A 27 11.44 -4.60 0.66
N ILE A 28 10.84 -3.54 0.10
CA ILE A 28 11.59 -2.33 -0.30
C ILE A 28 12.14 -1.59 0.92
N ARG A 29 11.37 -1.51 2.01
CA ARG A 29 11.78 -0.82 3.24
C ARG A 29 12.92 -1.54 3.95
N ASP A 30 12.86 -2.87 3.98
CA ASP A 30 13.80 -3.73 4.69
C ASP A 30 15.05 -4.05 3.87
N ASP A 31 15.07 -3.76 2.55
CA ASP A 31 16.25 -3.95 1.71
C ASP A 31 17.40 -3.01 2.15
N PRO A 32 18.52 -3.53 2.69
CA PRO A 32 19.65 -2.71 3.11
C PRO A 32 20.47 -2.19 1.93
N SER A 33 20.27 -2.75 0.73
CA SER A 33 21.04 -2.40 -0.47
C SER A 33 20.58 -1.09 -1.12
N LEU A 34 19.43 -0.56 -0.72
CA LEU A 34 18.83 0.64 -1.32
C LEU A 34 19.03 1.86 -0.44
N SER A 35 19.41 2.98 -1.07
CA SER A 35 19.43 4.28 -0.40
C SER A 35 18.01 4.77 -0.09
N LYS A 36 17.89 5.73 0.83
CA LYS A 36 16.61 6.31 1.21
C LYS A 36 15.83 6.86 0.00
N THR A 37 16.51 7.56 -0.90
CA THR A 37 15.91 8.15 -2.10
C THR A 37 15.40 7.06 -3.05
N GLU A 38 16.16 5.98 -3.24
CA GLU A 38 15.73 4.86 -4.09
C GLU A 38 14.53 4.12 -3.50
N LYS A 39 14.47 3.99 -2.17
CA LYS A 39 13.31 3.40 -1.48
C LYS A 39 12.05 4.23 -1.69
N GLU A 40 12.15 5.56 -1.59
CA GLU A 40 11.04 6.47 -1.85
C GLU A 40 10.55 6.38 -3.30
N GLU A 41 11.46 6.36 -4.27
CA GLU A 41 11.11 6.26 -5.68
C GLU A 41 10.43 4.92 -6.02
N LYS A 42 10.99 3.81 -5.52
CA LYS A 42 10.40 2.48 -5.72
C LYS A 42 9.03 2.36 -5.04
N SER A 43 8.89 2.90 -3.83
CA SER A 43 7.60 2.89 -3.11
C SER A 43 6.54 3.71 -3.85
N SER A 44 6.92 4.84 -4.45
CA SER A 44 6.01 5.66 -5.26
C SER A 44 5.50 4.91 -6.49
N LYS A 45 6.40 4.24 -7.22
CA LYS A 45 6.06 3.43 -8.41
C LYS A 45 5.26 2.17 -8.07
N LEU A 46 5.36 1.68 -6.83
CA LEU A 46 4.65 0.48 -6.40
C LEU A 46 3.12 0.65 -6.43
N LEU A 47 2.62 1.84 -6.09
CA LEU A 47 1.18 2.13 -6.14
C LEU A 47 0.61 1.95 -7.56
N ASP A 48 1.38 2.35 -8.58
CA ASP A 48 0.97 2.23 -9.98
C ASP A 48 0.99 0.79 -10.46
N LYS A 49 1.99 0.00 -10.05
CA LYS A 49 2.08 -1.45 -10.35
C LYS A 49 0.80 -2.20 -9.92
N TYR A 50 0.22 -1.80 -8.79
CA TYR A 50 -0.97 -2.44 -8.23
C TYR A 50 -2.30 -1.79 -8.67
N GLY A 51 -2.25 -0.83 -9.60
CA GLY A 51 -3.45 -0.21 -10.19
C GLY A 51 -4.09 0.87 -9.32
N PHE A 52 -3.40 1.35 -8.27
CA PHE A 52 -3.83 2.46 -7.43
C PHE A 52 -3.51 3.80 -8.10
N THR A 53 -4.11 4.06 -9.26
CA THR A 53 -3.80 5.25 -10.07
C THR A 53 -4.50 6.52 -9.56
N MET A 54 -5.72 6.38 -9.03
CA MET A 54 -6.52 7.53 -8.60
C MET A 54 -6.12 7.99 -7.20
N ILE A 55 -6.01 9.30 -7.00
CA ILE A 55 -5.66 9.91 -5.71
C ILE A 55 -6.57 9.44 -4.55
N CYS A 56 -7.86 9.28 -4.83
CA CYS A 56 -8.83 8.80 -3.86
C CYS A 56 -8.56 7.36 -3.41
N CYS A 57 -7.97 6.52 -4.25
CA CYS A 57 -7.53 5.17 -3.86
C CYS A 57 -6.21 5.25 -3.08
N ARG A 58 -5.24 6.02 -3.60
CA ARG A 58 -3.90 6.16 -3.01
C ARG A 58 -3.93 6.62 -1.55
N ILE A 59 -4.70 7.67 -1.24
CA ILE A 59 -4.80 8.19 0.14
C ILE A 59 -5.28 7.11 1.12
N ARG A 60 -6.22 6.26 0.67
CA ARG A 60 -6.78 5.18 1.50
C ARG A 60 -5.79 4.05 1.75
N ILE A 61 -4.95 3.73 0.76
CA ILE A 61 -3.89 2.73 0.91
C ILE A 61 -2.75 3.28 1.78
N LEU A 62 -2.32 4.52 1.54
CA LEU A 62 -1.23 5.15 2.28
C LEU A 62 -1.58 5.44 3.75
N GLY A 63 -2.83 5.80 4.03
CA GLY A 63 -3.33 6.03 5.39
C GLY A 63 -3.83 4.76 6.09
N LEU A 64 -3.66 3.59 5.47
CA LEU A 64 -4.15 2.35 6.04
C LEU A 64 -3.19 1.86 7.13
N ILE A 65 -3.74 1.61 8.31
CA ILE A 65 -3.04 0.96 9.41
C ILE A 65 -3.57 -0.48 9.49
N PRO A 66 -2.73 -1.52 9.26
CA PRO A 66 -3.15 -2.91 9.38
C PRO A 66 -3.24 -3.31 10.87
N TYR A 67 -4.30 -2.86 11.56
CA TYR A 67 -4.50 -3.11 12.99
C TYR A 67 -4.45 -4.58 13.39
N HIS A 68 -4.78 -5.50 12.47
CA HIS A 68 -4.70 -6.94 12.72
C HIS A 68 -3.27 -7.45 12.95
N GLU A 69 -2.25 -6.79 12.39
CA GLU A 69 -0.84 -7.08 12.65
C GLU A 69 -0.40 -6.49 14.00
N VAL A 70 -1.01 -5.37 14.42
CA VAL A 70 -0.67 -4.64 15.65
C VAL A 70 -1.28 -5.26 16.91
N ILE A 71 -2.48 -5.85 16.80
CA ILE A 71 -3.23 -6.37 17.96
C ILE A 71 -2.85 -7.83 18.28
N ASN A 72 -2.29 -8.57 17.32
CA ASN A 72 -1.90 -9.98 17.49
C ASN A 72 -0.46 -10.17 17.99
N THR A 73 0.24 -9.08 18.33
CA THR A 73 1.50 -9.06 19.10
C THR A 73 1.23 -8.67 20.54
#